data_AF-A0A7Z9UC18-F1
#
_entry.id   AF-A0A7Z9UC18-F1
#
_cell.length_a   1.000
_cell.length_b   1.000
_cell.length_c   1.000
_cell.angle_alpha   90.00
_cell.angle_beta   90.00
_cell.angle_gamma   90.00
#
_symmetry.space_group_name_H-M   'P 1'
#
loop_
_entity.id
_entity.type
_entity.pdbx_description
1 polymer ?
#
loop_
_entity_poly.entity_id
_entity_poly.type
_entity_poly.pdbx_seq_one_letter_code
_entity_poly.pdbx_strand_id
1 'polypeptide(L)'
;MRSREKQLGSILLVLIVGALAAMLAVIVAGLSLNQLALSKQSASRGLYQLAGDSVTSLALSELQDDPTFGQPGHPQRNRLFRWTGPEGEEGFLTFDPGVAASNGIEASVNNFTGTVAIDAGTRNVPPGMILLRGYGKYAHNQACVEAVVHRPPFAFAISATGDLNLEGTAVVGELPAGANVQNFPSGNPDLFKDLLPAHIRANGDITLSGNVVIQGNATAGGQVVLSGTSEVRGDVVTEGGPIGVSQLNVSRYDPPPGSFEELTTNFLNSATLSGYHRYPATTGGGLLINGPLTLNDGVLFVDGDLTVRNGLHGNGAVISTGNITIQGATRIEGFDRVALMADQGILLQGSGPAQFQGAVYANGNITARGITVAGSIIGAGSKSDIELDNALLAAVDGSVDLSIMRQGFHRNAGQGNRPASGFGPENYSYVEEAELLSPTEARVRRMSFHPNVGTRELGLGEVNLSTNQVTGDLSQTTRESGATAVINNINQQNNARRRAQLERSEDRVPASPIQALHYINFYSNHPADDFDWIRNRTPADPAHSATNFKFRPNEIFSPGQSLKIYHRKIQF
;
A
#
# COMPACT_ATOMS: atom_id res chain seq x y z
N MET A 1 5.28 79.66 56.65
CA MET A 1 5.29 78.19 56.51
C MET A 1 4.55 77.73 55.24
N ARG A 2 3.24 77.97 55.10
CA ARG A 2 2.37 77.53 53.96
C ARG A 2 2.92 77.57 52.51
N SER A 3 3.90 78.41 52.17
CA SER A 3 4.55 78.39 50.85
C SER A 3 5.55 77.22 50.67
N ARG A 4 6.35 76.90 51.69
CA ARG A 4 7.34 75.81 51.63
C ARG A 4 6.69 74.43 51.58
N GLU A 5 5.55 74.26 52.26
CA GLU A 5 4.74 73.03 52.22
C GLU A 5 4.25 72.73 50.79
N LYS A 6 3.78 73.76 50.07
CA LYS A 6 3.37 73.61 48.66
C LYS A 6 4.54 73.28 47.73
N GLN A 7 5.71 73.88 47.95
CA GLN A 7 6.91 73.57 47.15
C GLN A 7 7.42 72.14 47.38
N LEU A 8 7.42 71.65 48.62
CA LEU A 8 7.74 70.26 48.94
C LEU A 8 6.77 69.29 48.27
N GLY A 9 5.46 69.58 48.29
CA GLY A 9 4.45 68.78 47.60
C GLY A 9 4.68 68.68 46.08
N SER A 10 5.01 69.79 45.42
CA SER A 10 5.30 69.77 43.97
C SER A 10 6.58 69.02 43.62
N ILE A 11 7.63 69.14 44.44
CA ILE A 11 8.90 68.41 44.23
C ILE A 11 8.68 66.90 44.40
N LEU A 12 7.93 66.50 45.43
CA LEU A 12 7.58 65.09 45.65
C LEU A 12 6.77 64.51 44.48
N LEU A 13 5.78 65.26 43.96
CA LEU A 13 4.99 64.85 42.81
C LEU A 13 5.86 64.64 41.55
N VAL A 14 6.76 65.59 41.25
CA VAL A 14 7.67 65.48 40.10
C VAL A 14 8.62 64.28 40.24
N LEU A 15 9.13 64.01 41.45
CA LEU A 15 9.96 62.82 41.71
C LEU A 15 9.17 61.51 41.55
N ILE A 16 7.91 61.45 42.02
CA ILE A 16 7.04 60.27 41.85
C ILE A 16 6.72 60.03 40.36
N VAL A 17 6.37 61.08 39.61
CA VAL A 17 6.11 60.98 38.16
C VAL A 17 7.38 60.57 37.40
N GLY A 18 8.55 61.13 37.75
CA GLY A 18 9.84 60.74 37.18
C GLY A 18 10.21 59.28 37.47
N ALA A 19 9.99 58.81 38.70
CA ALA A 19 10.23 57.42 39.08
C ALA A 19 9.28 56.44 38.36
N LEU A 20 8.00 56.79 38.21
CA LEU A 20 7.02 56.01 37.42
C LEU A 20 7.39 55.96 35.93
N ALA A 21 7.81 57.08 35.35
CA ALA A 21 8.26 57.13 33.96
C ALA A 21 9.53 56.29 33.72
N ALA A 22 10.49 56.34 34.65
CA ALA A 22 11.69 55.50 34.60
C ALA A 22 11.36 54.00 34.75
N MET A 23 10.47 53.64 35.68
CA MET A 23 10.01 52.26 35.86
C MET A 23 9.28 51.74 34.61
N LEU A 24 8.41 52.56 34.00
CA LEU A 24 7.73 52.23 32.75
C LEU A 24 8.71 52.00 31.60
N ALA A 25 9.74 52.86 31.46
CA ALA A 25 10.78 52.71 30.45
C ALA A 25 11.57 51.40 30.61
N VAL A 26 11.90 51.00 31.85
CA VAL A 26 12.58 49.72 32.14
C VAL A 26 11.67 48.53 31.81
N ILE A 27 10.37 48.59 32.14
CA ILE A 27 9.40 47.53 31.81
C ILE A 27 9.25 47.39 30.29
N VAL A 28 9.10 48.49 29.55
CA VAL A 28 9.00 48.47 28.08
C VAL A 28 10.28 47.91 27.45
N ALA A 29 11.46 48.34 27.89
CA ALA A 29 12.73 47.81 27.39
C ALA A 29 12.86 46.29 27.64
N GLY A 30 12.48 45.80 28.83
CA GLY A 30 12.47 44.37 29.14
C GLY A 30 11.50 43.58 28.26
N LEU A 31 10.30 44.10 28.00
CA LEU A 31 9.32 43.49 27.09
C LEU A 31 9.85 43.44 25.64
N SER A 32 10.46 44.52 25.13
CA SER A 32 11.05 44.54 23.79
C SER A 32 12.21 43.54 23.64
N LEU A 33 13.06 43.39 24.66
CA LEU A 33 14.14 42.38 24.64
C LEU A 33 13.59 40.96 24.64
N ASN A 34 12.55 40.67 25.43
CA ASN A 34 11.89 39.36 25.43
C ASN A 34 11.18 39.07 24.09
N GLN A 35 10.50 40.05 23.49
CA GLN A 35 9.90 39.90 22.16
C GLN A 35 10.96 39.66 21.08
N LEU A 36 12.10 40.35 21.13
CA LEU A 36 13.21 40.12 20.20
C LEU A 36 13.84 38.73 20.38
N ALA A 37 13.98 38.25 21.62
CA ALA A 37 14.49 36.90 21.90
C ALA A 37 13.53 35.81 21.39
N LEU A 38 12.23 35.93 21.65
CA LEU A 38 11.19 35.03 21.15
C LEU A 38 11.09 35.05 19.62
N SER A 39 11.18 36.24 19.01
CA SER A 39 11.21 36.41 17.55
C SER A 39 12.41 35.71 16.92
N LYS A 40 13.63 35.94 17.44
CA LYS A 40 14.85 35.25 16.98
C LYS A 40 14.77 33.73 17.17
N GLN A 41 14.21 33.27 18.30
CA GLN A 41 14.01 31.83 18.52
C GLN A 41 13.02 31.25 17.50
N SER A 42 11.91 31.93 17.24
CA SER A 42 10.90 31.51 16.26
C SER A 42 11.43 31.49 14.82
N ALA A 43 12.22 32.49 14.42
CA ALA A 43 12.89 32.51 13.13
C ALA A 43 13.91 31.37 12.99
N SER A 44 14.74 31.17 14.03
CA SER A 44 15.67 30.03 14.13
C SER A 44 14.96 28.68 13.98
N ARG A 45 13.74 28.53 14.55
CA ARG A 45 12.91 27.32 14.37
C ARG A 45 12.47 27.09 12.92
N GLY A 46 12.14 28.14 12.19
CA GLY A 46 11.80 28.03 10.77
C GLY A 46 12.97 27.51 9.93
N LEU A 47 14.16 28.10 10.11
CA LEU A 47 15.36 27.78 9.32
C LEU A 47 15.78 26.31 9.45
N TYR A 48 15.87 25.77 10.67
CA TYR A 48 16.20 24.34 10.84
C TYR A 48 15.06 23.38 10.48
N GLN A 49 13.82 23.84 10.31
CA GLN A 49 12.74 23.01 9.75
C GLN A 49 12.83 22.98 8.22
N LEU A 50 12.97 24.14 7.58
CA LEU A 50 13.18 24.28 6.14
C LEU A 50 14.38 23.45 5.66
N ALA A 51 15.49 23.43 6.40
CA ALA A 51 16.64 22.59 6.05
C ALA A 51 16.34 21.07 6.09
N GLY A 52 15.47 20.63 7.00
CA GLY A 52 15.01 19.24 7.10
C GLY A 52 14.03 18.87 5.97
N ASP A 53 13.09 19.77 5.65
CA ASP A 53 12.18 19.63 4.51
C ASP A 53 12.93 19.63 3.17
N SER A 54 13.94 20.50 3.00
CA SER A 54 14.76 20.60 1.78
C SER A 54 15.60 19.35 1.53
N VAL A 55 16.27 18.79 2.55
CA VAL A 55 17.06 17.55 2.36
C VAL A 55 16.16 16.32 2.17
N THR A 56 14.97 16.30 2.78
CA THR A 56 13.94 15.27 2.53
C THR A 56 13.45 15.34 1.08
N SER A 57 13.19 16.55 0.57
CA SER A 57 12.75 16.77 -0.81
C SER A 57 13.83 16.41 -1.84
N LEU A 58 15.11 16.69 -1.53
CA LEU A 58 16.23 16.29 -2.37
C LEU A 58 16.36 14.76 -2.44
N ALA A 59 16.31 14.08 -1.30
CA ALA A 59 16.35 12.61 -1.24
C ALA A 59 15.14 11.96 -1.93
N LEU A 60 13.97 12.63 -1.89
CA LEU A 60 12.77 12.22 -2.61
C LEU A 60 12.94 12.30 -4.13
N SER A 61 13.60 13.33 -4.65
CA SER A 61 13.93 13.45 -6.08
C SER A 61 14.81 12.29 -6.54
N GLU A 62 15.87 11.98 -5.80
CA GLU A 62 16.77 10.84 -6.12
C GLU A 62 16.02 9.48 -6.09
N LEU A 63 14.91 9.37 -5.34
CA LEU A 63 14.03 8.19 -5.29
C LEU A 63 12.97 8.12 -6.39
N GLN A 64 12.69 9.24 -7.06
CA GLN A 64 11.86 9.23 -8.26
C GLN A 64 12.67 8.64 -9.42
N ASP A 65 13.93 9.08 -9.55
CA ASP A 65 14.90 8.65 -10.56
C ASP A 65 15.43 7.22 -10.33
N ASP A 66 15.88 6.88 -9.11
CA ASP A 66 16.36 5.53 -8.75
C ASP A 66 15.57 4.93 -7.55
N PRO A 67 14.63 3.99 -7.79
CA PRO A 67 13.89 3.31 -6.73
C PRO A 67 14.75 2.49 -5.76
N THR A 68 15.96 2.10 -6.16
CA THR A 68 16.93 1.34 -5.36
C THR A 68 17.80 2.24 -4.48
N PHE A 69 17.71 3.56 -4.63
CA PHE A 69 18.46 4.52 -3.83
C PHE A 69 18.27 4.29 -2.32
N GLY A 70 19.39 4.08 -1.63
CA GLY A 70 19.41 3.78 -0.20
C GLY A 70 19.25 2.29 0.17
N GLN A 71 18.98 1.39 -0.79
CA GLN A 71 18.94 -0.05 -0.55
C GLN A 71 20.35 -0.65 -0.40
N PRO A 72 20.53 -1.76 0.36
CA PRO A 72 21.82 -2.42 0.51
C PRO A 72 22.49 -2.74 -0.84
N GLY A 73 23.75 -2.32 -1.01
CA GLY A 73 24.50 -2.47 -2.26
C GLY A 73 24.40 -1.26 -3.22
N HIS A 74 23.43 -0.36 -3.06
CA HIS A 74 23.36 0.86 -3.89
C HIS A 74 24.57 1.77 -3.63
N PRO A 75 25.34 2.22 -4.65
CA PRO A 75 26.61 2.91 -4.48
C PRO A 75 26.51 4.23 -3.68
N GLN A 76 25.37 4.93 -3.73
CA GLN A 76 25.17 6.15 -2.94
C GLN A 76 24.58 5.92 -1.54
N ARG A 77 24.22 4.69 -1.13
CA ARG A 77 23.59 4.42 0.17
C ARG A 77 24.41 4.95 1.36
N ASN A 78 25.73 4.81 1.27
CA ASN A 78 26.68 5.18 2.31
C ASN A 78 27.06 6.68 2.27
N ARG A 79 26.35 7.48 1.47
CA ARG A 79 26.52 8.93 1.39
C ARG A 79 25.68 9.62 2.47
N LEU A 80 26.25 10.63 3.11
CA LEU A 80 25.49 11.63 3.84
C LEU A 80 25.01 12.68 2.83
N PHE A 81 23.71 12.68 2.54
CA PHE A 81 23.09 13.72 1.75
C PHE A 81 23.08 15.01 2.55
N ARG A 82 23.51 16.09 1.90
CA ARG A 82 23.66 17.42 2.49
C ARG A 82 22.98 18.47 1.62
N TRP A 83 22.20 19.32 2.27
CA TRP A 83 21.72 20.58 1.73
C TRP A 83 22.28 21.72 2.60
N THR A 84 22.52 22.89 2.02
CA THR A 84 23.03 24.06 2.75
C THR A 84 22.27 25.30 2.27
N GLY A 85 21.63 25.99 3.19
CA GLY A 85 20.84 27.19 2.90
C GLY A 85 21.65 28.49 3.00
N PRO A 86 21.04 29.62 2.60
CA PRO A 86 21.72 30.90 2.48
C PRO A 86 22.07 31.57 3.82
N GLU A 87 21.45 31.18 4.93
CA GLU A 87 21.72 31.73 6.27
C GLU A 87 22.71 30.88 7.08
N GLY A 88 23.19 29.77 6.53
CA GLY A 88 24.12 28.83 7.18
C GLY A 88 23.42 27.68 7.91
N GLU A 89 22.16 27.41 7.57
CA GLU A 89 21.44 26.20 7.93
C GLU A 89 21.90 25.00 7.08
N GLU A 90 21.98 23.82 7.70
CA GLU A 90 22.40 22.57 7.05
C GLU A 90 21.32 21.50 7.18
N GLY A 91 20.97 20.81 6.08
CA GLY A 91 20.09 19.66 6.04
C GLY A 91 20.87 18.36 5.83
N PHE A 92 20.55 17.31 6.59
CA PHE A 92 21.22 16.01 6.57
C PHE A 92 20.25 14.84 6.39
N LEU A 93 20.59 13.86 5.54
CA LEU A 93 19.87 12.60 5.41
C LEU A 93 20.84 11.46 5.03
N THR A 94 20.62 10.23 5.50
CA THR A 94 21.36 9.05 5.01
C THR A 94 20.57 7.76 5.23
N PHE A 95 20.92 6.73 4.46
CA PHE A 95 20.35 5.37 4.56
C PHE A 95 21.33 4.35 5.18
N ASP A 96 22.53 4.79 5.55
CA ASP A 96 23.49 3.95 6.25
C ASP A 96 23.45 4.20 7.78
N PRO A 97 23.17 3.18 8.62
CA PRO A 97 23.12 3.33 10.07
C PRO A 97 24.44 3.77 10.73
N GLY A 98 25.60 3.44 10.16
CA GLY A 98 26.90 3.87 10.69
C GLY A 98 27.18 5.34 10.38
N VAL A 99 26.84 5.79 9.17
CA VAL A 99 26.87 7.22 8.81
C VAL A 99 25.87 8.01 9.65
N ALA A 100 24.68 7.46 9.89
CA ALA A 100 23.67 8.09 10.74
C ALA A 100 24.17 8.25 12.19
N ALA A 101 24.62 7.17 12.82
CA ALA A 101 25.13 7.17 14.20
C ALA A 101 26.33 8.11 14.38
N SER A 102 27.27 8.14 13.43
CA SER A 102 28.44 9.03 13.48
C SER A 102 28.11 10.52 13.31
N ASN A 103 26.90 10.86 12.84
CA ASN A 103 26.40 12.24 12.74
C ASN A 103 25.32 12.56 13.79
N GLY A 104 25.02 11.64 14.72
CA GLY A 104 24.02 11.84 15.77
C GLY A 104 22.57 11.87 15.25
N ILE A 105 22.28 11.14 14.16
CA ILE A 105 20.96 11.06 13.52
C ILE A 105 20.49 9.61 13.36
N GLU A 106 19.20 9.40 13.15
CA GLU A 106 18.67 8.08 12.77
C GLU A 106 18.69 7.91 11.24
N ALA A 107 18.87 6.68 10.77
CA ALA A 107 18.87 6.40 9.33
C ALA A 107 17.45 6.45 8.73
N SER A 108 17.38 6.82 7.46
CA SER A 108 16.24 6.55 6.57
C SER A 108 16.26 5.08 6.12
N VAL A 109 15.10 4.53 5.76
CA VAL A 109 14.92 3.10 5.44
C VAL A 109 14.08 2.93 4.18
N ASN A 110 14.73 2.52 3.08
CA ASN A 110 14.06 2.11 1.84
C ASN A 110 13.61 0.64 1.96
N ASN A 111 12.30 0.39 1.88
CA ASN A 111 11.70 -0.94 1.86
C ASN A 111 10.81 -1.15 0.60
N PHE A 112 11.05 -0.41 -0.49
CA PHE A 112 10.27 -0.52 -1.72
C PHE A 112 10.32 -1.91 -2.37
N THR A 113 11.46 -2.61 -2.27
CA THR A 113 11.68 -3.96 -2.83
C THR A 113 11.55 -5.08 -1.80
N GLY A 114 11.38 -4.77 -0.52
CA GLY A 114 11.30 -5.76 0.55
C GLY A 114 9.91 -6.36 0.70
N THR A 115 9.85 -7.66 1.03
CA THR A 115 8.60 -8.44 1.17
C THR A 115 8.10 -8.53 2.61
N VAL A 116 8.85 -7.99 3.57
CA VAL A 116 8.52 -7.94 5.01
C VAL A 116 8.69 -6.52 5.54
N ALA A 117 8.04 -6.19 6.65
CA ALA A 117 8.24 -4.88 7.28
C ALA A 117 9.62 -4.80 7.94
N ILE A 118 10.32 -3.67 7.79
CA ILE A 118 11.61 -3.39 8.43
C ILE A 118 11.38 -2.53 9.67
N ASP A 119 11.94 -2.92 10.81
CA ASP A 119 11.98 -2.06 12.01
C ASP A 119 12.99 -0.92 11.81
N ALA A 120 12.53 0.32 12.00
CA ALA A 120 13.34 1.53 11.91
C ALA A 120 13.47 2.26 13.27
N GLY A 121 13.19 1.59 14.39
CA GLY A 121 13.29 2.12 15.75
C GLY A 121 12.00 2.80 16.22
N THR A 122 11.72 4.01 15.73
CA THR A 122 10.49 4.74 16.12
C THR A 122 9.21 4.18 15.49
N ARG A 123 9.34 3.37 14.42
CA ARG A 123 8.24 2.70 13.72
C ARG A 123 8.74 1.56 12.83
N ASN A 124 7.84 0.64 12.49
CA ASN A 124 8.04 -0.29 11.38
C ASN A 124 7.71 0.38 10.03
N VAL A 125 8.47 0.04 9.00
CA VAL A 125 8.28 0.47 7.61
C VAL A 125 7.73 -0.72 6.81
N PRO A 126 6.46 -0.69 6.34
CA PRO A 126 5.87 -1.79 5.58
C PRO A 126 6.60 -2.09 4.26
N PRO A 127 6.36 -3.28 3.66
CA PRO A 127 6.69 -3.55 2.25
C PRO A 127 6.17 -2.45 1.33
N GLY A 128 6.92 -2.11 0.28
CA GLY A 128 6.50 -1.10 -0.70
C GLY A 128 6.56 0.35 -0.19
N MET A 129 7.12 0.60 1.00
CA MET A 129 7.23 1.94 1.59
C MET A 129 8.68 2.34 1.87
N ILE A 130 8.90 3.64 2.08
CA ILE A 130 10.17 4.22 2.52
C ILE A 130 9.93 5.18 3.67
N LEU A 131 10.82 5.17 4.65
CA LEU A 131 10.88 6.18 5.71
C LEU A 131 12.06 7.10 5.45
N LEU A 132 11.78 8.37 5.18
CA LEU A 132 12.75 9.45 5.11
C LEU A 132 12.83 10.17 6.45
N ARG A 133 14.06 10.47 6.87
CA ARG A 133 14.38 11.27 8.06
C ARG A 133 15.35 12.38 7.68
N GLY A 134 14.82 13.56 7.37
CA GLY A 134 15.62 14.75 7.07
C GLY A 134 15.89 15.56 8.33
N TYR A 135 17.16 15.67 8.72
CA TYR A 135 17.57 16.43 9.89
C TYR A 135 18.07 17.81 9.48
N GLY A 136 17.30 18.84 9.78
CA GLY A 136 17.74 20.23 9.61
C GLY A 136 18.42 20.75 10.88
N LYS A 137 19.47 21.55 10.71
CA LYS A 137 20.32 22.08 11.78
C LYS A 137 20.62 23.56 11.52
N TYR A 138 20.56 24.38 12.56
CA TYR A 138 20.94 25.78 12.49
C TYR A 138 21.50 26.23 13.85
N ALA A 139 22.73 26.76 13.85
CA ALA A 139 23.56 26.96 15.04
C ALA A 139 23.64 25.68 15.93
N HIS A 140 23.11 25.75 17.15
CA HIS A 140 23.08 24.62 18.10
C HIS A 140 21.74 23.88 18.12
N ASN A 141 20.76 24.29 17.31
CA ASN A 141 19.44 23.66 17.25
C ASN A 141 19.36 22.67 16.08
N GLN A 142 18.56 21.61 16.24
CA GLN A 142 18.32 20.57 15.24
C GLN A 142 16.88 20.08 15.36
N ALA A 143 16.29 19.66 14.24
CA ALA A 143 15.02 18.93 14.22
C ALA A 143 15.04 17.82 13.17
N CYS A 144 14.18 16.81 13.36
CA CYS A 144 13.91 15.77 12.39
C CYS A 144 12.57 16.02 11.68
N VAL A 145 12.55 15.88 10.37
CA VAL A 145 11.36 15.74 9.55
C VAL A 145 11.24 14.26 9.15
N GLU A 146 10.24 13.57 9.68
CA GLU A 146 9.89 12.21 9.24
C GLU A 146 8.82 12.26 8.14
N ALA A 147 9.08 11.60 7.01
CA ALA A 147 8.09 11.33 5.98
C ALA A 147 8.06 9.84 5.65
N VAL A 148 6.88 9.21 5.74
CA VAL A 148 6.65 7.88 5.15
C VAL A 148 6.06 8.08 3.78
N VAL A 149 6.73 7.57 2.75
CA VAL A 149 6.27 7.63 1.35
C VAL A 149 5.97 6.21 0.88
N HIS A 150 4.86 6.07 0.17
CA HIS A 150 4.48 4.86 -0.56
C HIS A 150 4.51 5.22 -2.04
N ARG A 151 5.22 4.45 -2.86
CA ARG A 151 5.15 4.56 -4.33
C ARG A 151 4.06 3.60 -4.78
N PRO A 152 2.92 4.07 -5.31
CA PRO A 152 1.89 3.17 -5.82
C PRO A 152 2.50 2.21 -6.85
N PRO A 153 2.18 0.90 -6.81
CA PRO A 153 2.77 -0.09 -7.72
C PRO A 153 2.42 0.17 -9.19
N PHE A 154 1.42 1.01 -9.46
CA PHE A 154 0.98 1.43 -10.79
C PHE A 154 0.93 2.95 -10.86
N ALA A 155 1.90 3.56 -11.53
CA ALA A 155 1.98 5.02 -11.77
C ALA A 155 1.29 5.44 -13.09
N PHE A 156 0.48 4.56 -13.67
CA PHE A 156 -0.16 4.72 -14.97
C PHE A 156 -1.67 4.51 -14.82
N ALA A 157 -2.47 5.30 -15.54
CA ALA A 157 -3.92 5.09 -15.65
C ALA A 157 -4.23 3.79 -16.43
N ILE A 158 -3.39 3.48 -17.42
CA ILE A 158 -3.43 2.27 -18.24
C ILE A 158 -2.05 1.63 -18.27
N SER A 159 -1.98 0.33 -17.99
CA SER A 159 -0.78 -0.50 -18.19
C SER A 159 -1.16 -1.76 -18.97
N ALA A 160 -0.66 -1.92 -20.19
CA ALA A 160 -0.85 -3.11 -21.04
C ALA A 160 0.46 -3.90 -21.19
N THR A 161 0.41 -5.22 -21.07
CA THR A 161 1.53 -6.11 -21.49
C THR A 161 1.48 -6.46 -22.98
N GLY A 162 0.38 -6.16 -23.66
CA GLY A 162 0.26 -6.17 -25.11
C GLY A 162 0.20 -4.76 -25.70
N ASP A 163 -0.59 -4.61 -26.75
CA ASP A 163 -0.82 -3.36 -27.46
C ASP A 163 -1.93 -2.52 -26.78
N LEU A 164 -1.93 -1.21 -26.98
CA LEU A 164 -2.91 -0.29 -26.40
C LEU A 164 -3.55 0.59 -27.49
N ASN A 165 -4.81 0.35 -27.78
CA ASN A 165 -5.57 1.03 -28.83
C ASN A 165 -6.67 1.90 -28.20
N LEU A 166 -6.67 3.20 -28.50
CA LEU A 166 -7.72 4.15 -28.13
C LEU A 166 -8.33 4.72 -29.40
N GLU A 167 -9.65 4.59 -29.57
CA GLU A 167 -10.36 4.95 -30.79
C GLU A 167 -11.57 5.86 -30.52
N GLY A 168 -11.96 6.66 -31.52
CA GLY A 168 -13.16 7.50 -31.44
C GLY A 168 -12.91 8.78 -30.65
N THR A 169 -13.66 9.02 -29.58
CA THR A 169 -13.40 10.14 -28.64
C THR A 169 -13.02 9.59 -27.27
N ALA A 170 -11.80 9.89 -26.82
CA ALA A 170 -11.26 9.42 -25.55
C ALA A 170 -10.40 10.50 -24.87
N VAL A 171 -10.36 10.49 -23.54
CA VAL A 171 -9.41 11.30 -22.76
C VAL A 171 -8.82 10.41 -21.66
N VAL A 172 -7.53 10.58 -21.38
CA VAL A 172 -6.85 9.98 -20.23
C VAL A 172 -6.17 11.06 -19.40
N GLY A 173 -6.51 11.14 -18.11
CA GLY A 173 -5.89 12.05 -17.14
C GLY A 173 -6.30 11.67 -15.71
N GLU A 174 -5.88 12.44 -14.71
CA GLU A 174 -6.17 12.19 -13.28
C GLU A 174 -7.19 13.20 -12.73
N LEU A 175 -8.11 12.74 -11.88
CA LEU A 175 -9.03 13.60 -11.14
C LEU A 175 -8.28 14.39 -10.05
N PRO A 176 -8.44 15.73 -9.99
CA PRO A 176 -7.95 16.51 -8.87
C PRO A 176 -8.47 15.99 -7.51
N ALA A 177 -7.63 16.03 -6.48
CA ALA A 177 -7.97 15.52 -5.16
C ALA A 177 -9.26 16.17 -4.59
N GLY A 178 -10.27 15.35 -4.32
CA GLY A 178 -11.58 15.80 -3.84
C GLY A 178 -12.61 16.12 -4.94
N ALA A 179 -12.27 15.98 -6.22
CA ALA A 179 -13.24 16.07 -7.31
C ALA A 179 -14.28 14.92 -7.23
N ASN A 180 -15.56 15.25 -7.36
CA ASN A 180 -16.63 14.24 -7.36
C ASN A 180 -16.75 13.58 -8.73
N VAL A 181 -16.55 12.27 -8.81
CA VAL A 181 -16.67 11.46 -10.03
C VAL A 181 -18.04 11.63 -10.71
N GLN A 182 -19.12 11.78 -9.93
CA GLN A 182 -20.47 12.01 -10.47
C GLN A 182 -20.60 13.32 -11.27
N ASN A 183 -19.73 14.31 -11.03
CA ASN A 183 -19.74 15.59 -11.74
C ASN A 183 -19.04 15.53 -13.11
N PHE A 184 -18.54 14.36 -13.51
CA PHE A 184 -17.95 14.10 -14.84
C PHE A 184 -18.94 13.32 -15.72
N PRO A 185 -19.98 13.98 -16.27
CA PRO A 185 -20.94 13.32 -17.15
C PRO A 185 -20.22 12.71 -18.35
N SER A 186 -20.42 11.40 -18.51
CA SER A 186 -19.94 10.61 -19.64
C SER A 186 -20.32 11.26 -20.98
N GLY A 187 -19.33 11.46 -21.85
CA GLY A 187 -19.53 11.98 -23.21
C GLY A 187 -19.38 13.50 -23.37
N ASN A 188 -18.97 14.26 -22.35
CA ASN A 188 -18.58 15.66 -22.52
C ASN A 188 -17.05 15.88 -22.39
N PRO A 189 -16.27 15.83 -23.49
CA PRO A 189 -14.81 15.98 -23.43
C PRO A 189 -14.34 17.35 -22.91
N ASP A 190 -15.16 18.41 -22.98
CA ASP A 190 -14.76 19.74 -22.52
C ASP A 190 -14.51 19.82 -21.00
N LEU A 191 -15.15 18.95 -20.21
CA LEU A 191 -14.97 18.90 -18.75
C LEU A 191 -13.66 18.26 -18.31
N PHE A 192 -12.89 17.70 -19.25
CA PHE A 192 -11.61 17.04 -18.98
C PHE A 192 -10.40 17.93 -19.27
N LYS A 193 -10.64 19.21 -19.59
CA LYS A 193 -9.59 20.25 -19.67
C LYS A 193 -8.87 20.46 -18.33
N ASP A 194 -9.59 20.29 -17.23
CA ASP A 194 -9.10 20.48 -15.86
C ASP A 194 -8.58 19.19 -15.19
N LEU A 195 -8.39 18.10 -15.96
CA LEU A 195 -7.69 16.91 -15.45
C LEU A 195 -6.22 17.19 -15.21
N LEU A 196 -5.67 16.54 -14.18
CA LEU A 196 -4.23 16.44 -13.96
C LEU A 196 -3.59 15.47 -14.98
N PRO A 197 -2.27 15.55 -15.20
CA PRO A 197 -1.56 14.57 -16.03
C PRO A 197 -1.69 13.15 -15.47
N ALA A 198 -2.10 12.20 -16.31
CA ALA A 198 -1.95 10.77 -16.01
C ALA A 198 -1.27 10.06 -17.18
N HIS A 199 -0.32 9.19 -16.84
CA HIS A 199 0.51 8.49 -17.83
C HIS A 199 -0.16 7.20 -18.31
N ILE A 200 0.12 6.77 -19.54
CA ILE A 200 -0.25 5.46 -20.10
C ILE A 200 1.00 4.69 -20.52
N ARG A 201 0.96 3.35 -20.43
CA ARG A 201 2.04 2.50 -20.93
C ARG A 201 1.57 1.19 -21.55
N ALA A 202 2.25 0.78 -22.61
CA ALA A 202 2.12 -0.52 -23.26
C ALA A 202 3.50 -1.17 -23.45
N ASN A 203 3.58 -2.49 -23.40
CA ASN A 203 4.78 -3.23 -23.83
C ASN A 203 4.80 -3.45 -25.35
N GLY A 204 3.64 -3.42 -26.01
CA GLY A 204 3.51 -3.39 -27.47
C GLY A 204 3.44 -1.97 -28.02
N ASP A 205 2.67 -1.80 -29.11
CA ASP A 205 2.40 -0.49 -29.72
C ASP A 205 1.31 0.28 -28.94
N ILE A 206 1.31 1.62 -29.05
CA ILE A 206 0.19 2.49 -28.67
C ILE A 206 -0.40 3.11 -29.93
N THR A 207 -1.69 2.88 -30.21
CA THR A 207 -2.42 3.52 -31.32
C THR A 207 -3.49 4.46 -30.76
N LEU A 208 -3.42 5.75 -31.09
CA LEU A 208 -4.45 6.73 -30.76
C LEU A 208 -5.14 7.20 -32.07
N SER A 209 -6.45 6.96 -32.20
CA SER A 209 -7.21 7.27 -33.41
C SER A 209 -8.49 8.08 -33.15
N GLY A 210 -8.74 9.08 -34.00
CA GLY A 210 -9.85 10.02 -33.85
C GLY A 210 -9.47 11.22 -32.98
N ASN A 211 -10.16 11.40 -31.87
CA ASN A 211 -10.09 12.56 -30.97
C ASN A 211 -9.63 12.11 -29.57
N VAL A 212 -8.39 11.61 -29.46
CA VAL A 212 -7.86 11.06 -28.20
C VAL A 212 -6.90 12.05 -27.53
N VAL A 213 -7.11 12.36 -26.26
CA VAL A 213 -6.25 13.27 -25.49
C VAL A 213 -5.60 12.56 -24.31
N ILE A 214 -4.27 12.45 -24.27
CA ILE A 214 -3.53 11.99 -23.08
C ILE A 214 -2.94 13.19 -22.36
N GLN A 215 -3.37 13.43 -21.11
CA GLN A 215 -2.94 14.56 -20.29
C GLN A 215 -1.52 14.40 -19.72
N GLY A 216 -1.05 13.15 -19.55
CA GLY A 216 0.31 12.83 -19.16
C GLY A 216 1.14 12.24 -20.29
N ASN A 217 2.05 11.34 -19.93
CA ASN A 217 3.03 10.76 -20.84
C ASN A 217 2.50 9.47 -21.48
N ALA A 218 2.95 9.16 -22.68
CA ALA A 218 2.73 7.86 -23.34
C ALA A 218 4.06 7.11 -23.47
N THR A 219 4.10 5.83 -23.10
CA THR A 219 5.27 4.98 -23.30
C THR A 219 4.88 3.67 -23.98
N ALA A 220 5.45 3.38 -25.14
CA ALA A 220 5.30 2.11 -25.85
C ALA A 220 6.62 1.33 -25.82
N GLY A 221 6.53 0.00 -25.74
CA GLY A 221 7.67 -0.88 -26.04
C GLY A 221 7.90 -1.05 -27.55
N GLY A 222 6.86 -0.82 -28.35
CA GLY A 222 6.94 -0.56 -29.79
C GLY A 222 6.85 0.94 -30.11
N GLN A 223 5.96 1.27 -31.04
CA GLN A 223 5.72 2.62 -31.57
C GLN A 223 4.54 3.32 -30.86
N VAL A 224 4.49 4.64 -30.98
CA VAL A 224 3.31 5.46 -30.62
C VAL A 224 2.76 6.11 -31.88
N VAL A 225 1.61 5.64 -32.35
CA VAL A 225 0.95 6.06 -33.60
C VAL A 225 -0.19 7.01 -33.26
N LEU A 226 -0.09 8.26 -33.72
CA LEU A 226 -1.13 9.29 -33.54
C LEU A 226 -1.87 9.53 -34.86
N SER A 227 -3.20 9.57 -34.81
CA SER A 227 -4.06 9.85 -35.97
C SER A 227 -5.34 10.60 -35.61
N GLY A 228 -5.93 11.29 -36.59
CA GLY A 228 -7.04 12.22 -36.37
C GLY A 228 -6.57 13.55 -35.77
N THR A 229 -7.20 13.99 -34.68
CA THR A 229 -6.78 15.13 -33.86
C THR A 229 -6.17 14.67 -32.52
N SER A 230 -5.69 13.43 -32.43
CA SER A 230 -5.20 12.86 -31.18
C SER A 230 -3.89 13.50 -30.71
N GLU A 231 -3.77 13.78 -29.41
CA GLU A 231 -2.60 14.43 -28.79
C GLU A 231 -2.14 13.72 -27.50
N VAL A 232 -0.84 13.78 -27.24
CA VAL A 232 -0.22 13.46 -25.95
C VAL A 232 0.44 14.74 -25.44
N ARG A 233 0.15 15.14 -24.21
CA ARG A 233 0.57 16.43 -23.63
C ARG A 233 1.84 16.37 -22.79
N GLY A 234 2.13 15.20 -22.22
CA GLY A 234 3.45 14.89 -21.64
C GLY A 234 4.37 14.22 -22.66
N ASP A 235 5.45 13.61 -22.19
CA ASP A 235 6.45 12.99 -23.07
C ASP A 235 5.89 11.76 -23.82
N VAL A 236 6.38 11.56 -25.05
CA VAL A 236 6.15 10.35 -25.85
C VAL A 236 7.45 9.56 -25.91
N VAL A 237 7.42 8.32 -25.44
CA VAL A 237 8.58 7.41 -25.42
C VAL A 237 8.25 6.13 -26.20
N THR A 238 8.96 5.89 -27.30
CA THR A 238 8.94 4.63 -28.06
C THR A 238 10.10 3.73 -27.62
N GLU A 239 10.03 2.44 -27.96
CA GLU A 239 11.07 1.44 -27.65
C GLU A 239 11.41 1.32 -26.14
N GLY A 240 10.47 1.71 -25.28
CA GLY A 240 10.59 1.65 -23.83
C GLY A 240 10.54 0.21 -23.33
N GLY A 241 11.67 -0.31 -22.86
CA GLY A 241 11.82 -1.72 -22.45
C GLY A 241 10.68 -2.27 -21.57
N PRO A 242 10.34 -3.57 -21.71
CA PRO A 242 9.09 -4.12 -21.20
C PRO A 242 8.95 -4.01 -19.68
N ILE A 243 7.78 -3.57 -19.20
CA ILE A 243 7.44 -3.67 -17.78
C ILE A 243 7.16 -5.13 -17.41
N GLY A 244 7.69 -5.57 -16.28
CA GLY A 244 7.09 -6.65 -15.51
C GLY A 244 5.83 -6.15 -14.80
N VAL A 245 4.66 -6.31 -15.42
CA VAL A 245 3.38 -6.15 -14.73
C VAL A 245 3.16 -7.39 -13.84
N SER A 246 2.87 -7.18 -12.56
CA SER A 246 2.71 -8.28 -11.59
C SER A 246 1.49 -9.14 -11.90
N GLN A 247 1.73 -10.35 -12.39
CA GLN A 247 0.67 -11.33 -12.67
C GLN A 247 0.04 -11.87 -11.37
N LEU A 248 -1.21 -11.48 -11.13
CA LEU A 248 -2.07 -12.02 -10.10
C LEU A 248 -2.65 -13.35 -10.58
N ASN A 249 -2.45 -14.41 -9.79
CA ASN A 249 -3.15 -15.68 -9.99
C ASN A 249 -4.56 -15.52 -9.43
N VAL A 250 -5.56 -15.43 -10.30
CA VAL A 250 -6.94 -15.09 -9.93
C VAL A 250 -7.59 -16.17 -9.05
N SER A 251 -7.22 -17.44 -9.26
CA SER A 251 -7.67 -18.57 -8.43
C SER A 251 -7.24 -18.49 -6.96
N ARG A 252 -6.24 -17.66 -6.59
CA ARG A 252 -5.87 -17.42 -5.17
C ARG A 252 -6.93 -16.63 -4.39
N TYR A 253 -7.86 -15.99 -5.08
CA TYR A 253 -8.96 -15.24 -4.46
C TYR A 253 -10.23 -16.08 -4.29
N ASP A 254 -10.20 -17.36 -4.64
CA ASP A 254 -11.28 -18.31 -4.38
C ASP A 254 -11.53 -18.44 -2.86
N PRO A 255 -12.73 -18.09 -2.34
CA PRO A 255 -13.01 -18.17 -0.91
C PRO A 255 -13.02 -19.63 -0.43
N PRO A 256 -12.38 -19.95 0.71
CA PRO A 256 -12.30 -21.33 1.20
C PRO A 256 -13.70 -21.91 1.53
N PRO A 257 -13.90 -23.24 1.37
CA PRO A 257 -15.17 -23.90 1.67
C PRO A 257 -15.76 -23.52 3.03
N GLY A 258 -17.02 -23.06 3.02
CA GLY A 258 -17.73 -22.61 4.21
C GLY A 258 -17.49 -21.15 4.61
N SER A 259 -16.72 -20.36 3.87
CA SER A 259 -16.61 -18.90 4.06
C SER A 259 -17.36 -18.08 3.00
N PHE A 260 -18.27 -18.71 2.24
CA PHE A 260 -19.07 -18.09 1.17
C PHE A 260 -20.49 -18.66 1.13
N GLU A 261 -21.41 -17.91 0.52
CA GLU A 261 -22.72 -18.41 0.06
C GLU A 261 -22.59 -18.92 -1.39
N GLU A 262 -23.20 -20.06 -1.72
CA GLU A 262 -23.03 -20.72 -3.02
C GLU A 262 -24.19 -20.41 -3.98
N LEU A 263 -23.86 -19.84 -5.14
CA LEU A 263 -24.81 -19.59 -6.22
C LEU A 263 -25.02 -20.89 -7.02
N THR A 264 -26.09 -21.61 -6.67
CA THR A 264 -26.42 -22.94 -7.23
C THR A 264 -27.10 -22.91 -8.60
N THR A 265 -27.25 -21.74 -9.23
CA THR A 265 -27.88 -21.58 -10.55
C THR A 265 -27.00 -20.73 -11.46
N ASN A 266 -26.94 -21.09 -12.74
CA ASN A 266 -26.17 -20.36 -13.77
C ASN A 266 -26.94 -19.18 -14.38
N PHE A 267 -28.17 -18.94 -13.95
CA PHE A 267 -29.04 -17.88 -14.46
C PHE A 267 -29.77 -17.16 -13.33
N LEU A 268 -29.54 -15.85 -13.21
CA LEU A 268 -30.22 -14.95 -12.28
C LEU A 268 -30.88 -13.81 -13.06
N ASN A 269 -32.09 -13.39 -12.67
CA ASN A 269 -32.75 -12.23 -13.31
C ASN A 269 -32.16 -10.89 -12.86
N SER A 270 -31.61 -10.85 -11.65
CA SER A 270 -30.79 -9.79 -11.04
C SER A 270 -30.16 -10.37 -9.77
N ALA A 271 -29.21 -9.67 -9.15
CA ALA A 271 -28.60 -10.11 -7.89
C ALA A 271 -28.22 -8.92 -7.00
N THR A 272 -28.47 -9.05 -5.70
CA THR A 272 -27.97 -8.11 -4.67
C THR A 272 -27.16 -8.92 -3.67
N LEU A 273 -25.84 -8.76 -3.67
CA LEU A 273 -24.90 -9.61 -2.92
C LEU A 273 -24.19 -8.81 -1.83
N SER A 274 -23.94 -9.44 -0.68
CA SER A 274 -23.16 -8.88 0.43
C SER A 274 -22.33 -9.97 1.11
N GLY A 275 -21.12 -9.64 1.56
CA GLY A 275 -20.14 -10.66 1.95
C GLY A 275 -19.68 -11.51 0.75
N TYR A 276 -19.17 -12.71 1.00
CA TYR A 276 -18.58 -13.58 -0.02
C TYR A 276 -19.61 -14.52 -0.65
N HIS A 277 -19.68 -14.52 -1.98
CA HIS A 277 -20.51 -15.39 -2.81
C HIS A 277 -19.63 -16.14 -3.82
N ARG A 278 -19.92 -17.42 -4.08
CA ARG A 278 -19.17 -18.26 -5.03
C ARG A 278 -20.13 -18.92 -6.02
N TYR A 279 -19.83 -18.82 -7.32
CA TYR A 279 -20.44 -19.66 -8.35
C TYR A 279 -19.45 -20.78 -8.76
N PRO A 280 -19.75 -22.08 -8.58
CA PRO A 280 -18.82 -23.18 -8.88
C PRO A 280 -18.79 -23.64 -10.34
N ALA A 281 -17.60 -24.05 -10.83
CA ALA A 281 -17.46 -24.74 -12.12
C ALA A 281 -18.25 -26.05 -12.19
N THR A 282 -18.47 -26.71 -11.04
CA THR A 282 -19.29 -27.93 -10.92
C THR A 282 -20.77 -27.70 -11.23
N THR A 283 -21.25 -26.46 -11.22
CA THR A 283 -22.63 -26.10 -11.58
C THR A 283 -22.83 -26.01 -13.10
N GLY A 284 -21.74 -25.87 -13.87
CA GLY A 284 -21.71 -26.04 -15.32
C GLY A 284 -22.00 -24.78 -16.14
N GLY A 285 -20.99 -24.36 -16.90
CA GLY A 285 -21.03 -23.15 -17.73
C GLY A 285 -20.66 -21.88 -16.97
N GLY A 286 -20.82 -20.72 -17.60
CA GLY A 286 -20.67 -19.42 -16.96
C GLY A 286 -21.95 -18.94 -16.27
N LEU A 287 -21.81 -18.00 -15.34
CA LEU A 287 -22.91 -17.33 -14.67
C LEU A 287 -23.46 -16.20 -15.54
N LEU A 288 -24.77 -16.22 -15.84
CA LEU A 288 -25.50 -15.13 -16.48
C LEU A 288 -26.43 -14.45 -15.48
N ILE A 289 -26.16 -13.17 -15.19
CA ILE A 289 -27.08 -12.28 -14.50
C ILE A 289 -27.75 -11.38 -15.56
N ASN A 290 -29.01 -11.67 -15.87
CA ASN A 290 -29.77 -11.05 -16.97
C ASN A 290 -30.37 -9.66 -16.61
N GLY A 291 -29.91 -9.09 -15.50
CA GLY A 291 -30.29 -7.81 -14.93
C GLY A 291 -29.22 -7.38 -13.91
N PRO A 292 -29.42 -6.23 -13.23
CA PRO A 292 -28.35 -5.59 -12.48
C PRO A 292 -27.76 -6.49 -11.39
N LEU A 293 -26.44 -6.42 -11.25
CA LEU A 293 -25.70 -6.91 -10.10
C LEU A 293 -25.38 -5.74 -9.17
N THR A 294 -25.88 -5.77 -7.94
CA THR A 294 -25.57 -4.81 -6.89
C THR A 294 -24.71 -5.46 -5.81
N LEU A 295 -23.57 -4.86 -5.48
CA LEU A 295 -22.69 -5.30 -4.41
C LEU A 295 -22.82 -4.37 -3.21
N ASN A 296 -23.11 -4.93 -2.02
CA ASN A 296 -23.19 -4.22 -0.76
C ASN A 296 -22.08 -4.75 0.16
N ASP A 297 -20.86 -4.26 -0.05
CA ASP A 297 -19.61 -4.86 0.45
C ASP A 297 -19.53 -6.35 0.06
N GLY A 298 -19.87 -6.63 -1.20
CA GLY A 298 -19.99 -7.98 -1.76
C GLY A 298 -18.75 -8.41 -2.55
N VAL A 299 -18.32 -9.66 -2.39
CA VAL A 299 -17.29 -10.30 -3.21
C VAL A 299 -17.92 -11.48 -3.94
N LEU A 300 -18.02 -11.39 -5.26
CA LEU A 300 -18.49 -12.48 -6.12
C LEU A 300 -17.30 -13.16 -6.80
N PHE A 301 -17.04 -14.43 -6.45
CA PHE A 301 -16.10 -15.28 -7.16
C PHE A 301 -16.86 -16.19 -8.14
N VAL A 302 -16.43 -16.22 -9.40
CA VAL A 302 -17.02 -17.04 -10.47
C VAL A 302 -15.97 -17.97 -11.03
N ASP A 303 -16.21 -19.27 -10.83
CA ASP A 303 -15.35 -20.34 -11.31
C ASP A 303 -15.79 -20.75 -12.73
N GLY A 304 -15.57 -19.83 -13.68
CA GLY A 304 -16.08 -19.83 -15.06
C GLY A 304 -16.31 -18.41 -15.57
N ASP A 305 -16.87 -18.27 -16.78
CA ASP A 305 -17.23 -16.94 -17.32
C ASP A 305 -18.36 -16.27 -16.51
N LEU A 306 -18.39 -14.93 -16.50
CA LEU A 306 -19.49 -14.12 -15.97
C LEU A 306 -20.02 -13.17 -17.05
N THR A 307 -21.34 -13.12 -17.21
CA THR A 307 -22.05 -12.06 -17.94
C THR A 307 -23.06 -11.37 -17.04
N VAL A 308 -22.98 -10.04 -16.92
CA VAL A 308 -23.97 -9.19 -16.25
C VAL A 308 -24.60 -8.25 -17.27
N ARG A 309 -25.92 -8.14 -17.26
CA ARG A 309 -26.69 -7.24 -18.14
C ARG A 309 -27.40 -6.17 -17.33
N ASN A 310 -27.60 -5.00 -17.92
CA ASN A 310 -28.23 -3.84 -17.27
C ASN A 310 -27.45 -3.32 -16.05
N GLY A 311 -26.11 -3.37 -16.12
CA GLY A 311 -25.22 -2.69 -15.17
C GLY A 311 -24.76 -3.48 -13.94
N LEU A 312 -23.84 -2.83 -13.23
CA LEU A 312 -23.13 -3.29 -12.05
C LEU A 312 -22.99 -2.08 -11.11
N HIS A 313 -23.36 -2.23 -9.85
CA HIS A 313 -23.54 -1.13 -8.89
C HIS A 313 -23.01 -1.45 -7.49
N GLY A 314 -22.80 -0.41 -6.68
CA GLY A 314 -22.43 -0.52 -5.27
C GLY A 314 -20.93 -0.73 -5.01
N ASN A 315 -20.60 -1.34 -3.87
CA ASN A 315 -19.25 -1.53 -3.35
C ASN A 315 -18.87 -3.01 -3.27
N GLY A 316 -17.71 -3.38 -3.82
CA GLY A 316 -17.26 -4.77 -3.74
C GLY A 316 -16.19 -5.20 -4.75
N ALA A 317 -16.15 -6.50 -5.02
CA ALA A 317 -15.29 -7.11 -6.03
C ALA A 317 -16.02 -8.20 -6.82
N VAL A 318 -15.67 -8.32 -8.10
CA VAL A 318 -16.10 -9.41 -9.00
C VAL A 318 -14.85 -10.05 -9.58
N ILE A 319 -14.73 -11.36 -9.38
CA ILE A 319 -13.52 -12.13 -9.63
C ILE A 319 -13.91 -13.35 -10.46
N SER A 320 -13.22 -13.62 -11.56
CA SER A 320 -13.58 -14.65 -12.54
C SER A 320 -12.36 -15.44 -13.03
N THR A 321 -12.43 -16.77 -13.03
CA THR A 321 -11.44 -17.62 -13.71
C THR A 321 -11.66 -17.71 -15.23
N GLY A 322 -12.81 -17.23 -15.71
CA GLY A 322 -13.08 -17.00 -17.13
C GLY A 322 -13.00 -15.52 -17.50
N ASN A 323 -13.88 -15.11 -18.39
CA ASN A 323 -14.06 -13.73 -18.84
C ASN A 323 -15.10 -13.00 -17.95
N ILE A 324 -15.02 -11.66 -17.86
CA ILE A 324 -16.10 -10.82 -17.29
C ILE A 324 -16.68 -9.95 -18.38
N THR A 325 -17.98 -10.08 -18.66
CA THR A 325 -18.73 -9.22 -19.58
C THR A 325 -19.77 -8.42 -18.80
N ILE A 326 -19.62 -7.09 -18.75
CA ILE A 326 -20.61 -6.17 -18.16
C ILE A 326 -21.26 -5.39 -19.31
N GLN A 327 -22.58 -5.53 -19.47
CA GLN A 327 -23.37 -4.86 -20.49
C GLN A 327 -24.39 -3.89 -19.89
N GLY A 328 -24.48 -2.69 -20.46
CA GLY A 328 -25.48 -1.68 -20.13
C GLY A 328 -24.93 -0.54 -19.28
N ALA A 329 -25.83 0.36 -18.87
CA ALA A 329 -25.47 1.53 -18.09
C ALA A 329 -25.19 1.17 -16.62
N THR A 330 -23.93 0.85 -16.31
CA THR A 330 -23.39 1.19 -14.99
C THR A 330 -23.57 2.71 -14.80
N ARG A 331 -24.16 3.13 -13.67
CA ARG A 331 -24.32 4.54 -13.33
C ARG A 331 -23.84 4.70 -11.91
N ILE A 332 -22.87 5.61 -11.72
CA ILE A 332 -22.26 5.86 -10.41
C ILE A 332 -23.30 6.55 -9.52
N GLU A 333 -23.88 5.78 -8.59
CA GLU A 333 -24.33 6.37 -7.33
C GLU A 333 -23.08 6.70 -6.49
N GLY A 334 -23.14 7.75 -5.65
CA GLY A 334 -21.96 8.56 -5.28
C GLY A 334 -20.84 7.88 -4.48
N PHE A 335 -20.98 6.58 -4.20
CA PHE A 335 -20.01 5.78 -3.47
C PHE A 335 -19.67 4.47 -4.20
N ASP A 336 -20.16 4.22 -5.42
CA ASP A 336 -19.94 2.98 -6.15
C ASP A 336 -18.46 2.77 -6.47
N ARG A 337 -17.92 1.60 -6.08
CA ARG A 337 -16.52 1.21 -6.24
C ARG A 337 -16.44 -0.31 -6.37
N VAL A 338 -16.16 -0.80 -7.57
CA VAL A 338 -16.05 -2.24 -7.81
C VAL A 338 -14.67 -2.60 -8.38
N ALA A 339 -14.01 -3.58 -7.77
CA ALA A 339 -12.85 -4.23 -8.38
C ALA A 339 -13.31 -5.31 -9.37
N LEU A 340 -12.80 -5.30 -10.60
CA LEU A 340 -12.97 -6.39 -11.57
C LEU A 340 -11.65 -7.12 -11.78
N MET A 341 -11.66 -8.45 -11.69
CA MET A 341 -10.49 -9.29 -11.88
C MET A 341 -10.82 -10.54 -12.71
N ALA A 342 -10.25 -10.66 -13.91
CA ALA A 342 -10.44 -11.82 -14.78
C ALA A 342 -9.12 -12.55 -15.08
N ASP A 343 -9.15 -13.88 -15.15
CA ASP A 343 -8.02 -14.67 -15.65
C ASP A 343 -8.00 -14.76 -17.19
N GLN A 344 -9.17 -14.58 -17.82
CA GLN A 344 -9.29 -14.32 -19.26
C GLN A 344 -9.56 -12.82 -19.47
N GLY A 345 -10.42 -12.44 -20.42
CA GLY A 345 -10.63 -11.02 -20.77
C GLY A 345 -11.73 -10.31 -19.96
N ILE A 346 -11.78 -8.98 -20.10
CA ILE A 346 -12.88 -8.14 -19.59
C ILE A 346 -13.48 -7.31 -20.71
N LEU A 347 -14.81 -7.36 -20.86
CA LEU A 347 -15.59 -6.50 -21.75
C LEU A 347 -16.51 -5.59 -20.93
N LEU A 348 -16.28 -4.28 -21.00
CA LEU A 348 -17.14 -3.24 -20.44
C LEU A 348 -17.89 -2.52 -21.57
N GLN A 349 -19.16 -2.86 -21.77
CA GLN A 349 -19.98 -2.31 -22.85
C GLN A 349 -21.06 -1.37 -22.29
N GLY A 350 -20.82 -0.07 -22.38
CA GLY A 350 -21.78 0.96 -22.00
C GLY A 350 -23.00 1.01 -22.93
N SER A 351 -24.12 1.53 -22.41
CA SER A 351 -25.32 1.84 -23.20
C SER A 351 -25.75 3.29 -22.99
N GLY A 352 -25.27 4.20 -23.84
CA GLY A 352 -25.47 5.64 -23.66
C GLY A 352 -24.52 6.19 -22.58
N PRO A 353 -24.99 7.04 -21.65
CA PRO A 353 -24.14 7.67 -20.64
C PRO A 353 -23.76 6.69 -19.51
N ALA A 354 -22.88 5.73 -19.82
CA ALA A 354 -22.41 4.73 -18.88
C ALA A 354 -21.11 5.16 -18.17
N GLN A 355 -21.01 4.83 -16.88
CA GLN A 355 -19.89 5.17 -16.01
C GLN A 355 -19.57 4.00 -15.07
N PHE A 356 -18.33 3.53 -15.04
CA PHE A 356 -17.81 2.53 -14.11
C PHE A 356 -16.76 3.18 -13.21
N GLN A 357 -16.74 2.84 -11.92
CA GLN A 357 -15.76 3.35 -10.96
C GLN A 357 -15.10 2.20 -10.17
N GLY A 358 -13.76 2.19 -10.15
CA GLY A 358 -12.96 1.16 -9.52
C GLY A 358 -11.78 0.71 -10.37
N ALA A 359 -11.20 -0.45 -10.04
CA ALA A 359 -10.04 -1.00 -10.73
C ALA A 359 -10.43 -2.15 -11.65
N VAL A 360 -9.81 -2.23 -12.83
CA VAL A 360 -10.01 -3.29 -13.83
C VAL A 360 -8.69 -4.02 -14.05
N TYR A 361 -8.64 -5.30 -13.71
CA TYR A 361 -7.47 -6.17 -13.90
C TYR A 361 -7.85 -7.37 -14.77
N ALA A 362 -7.03 -7.68 -15.78
CA ALA A 362 -7.17 -8.92 -16.55
C ALA A 362 -5.81 -9.54 -16.87
N ASN A 363 -5.75 -10.88 -16.85
CA ASN A 363 -4.65 -11.61 -17.48
C ASN A 363 -4.87 -11.72 -19.01
N GLY A 364 -6.12 -11.82 -19.49
CA GLY A 364 -6.45 -11.66 -20.91
C GLY A 364 -6.66 -10.20 -21.34
N ASN A 365 -7.22 -9.97 -22.53
CA ASN A 365 -7.43 -8.63 -23.10
C ASN A 365 -8.57 -7.84 -22.41
N ILE A 366 -8.49 -6.51 -22.41
CA ILE A 366 -9.52 -5.63 -21.84
C ILE A 366 -10.10 -4.74 -22.94
N THR A 367 -11.42 -4.77 -23.11
CA THR A 367 -12.14 -3.91 -24.05
C THR A 367 -13.18 -3.08 -23.31
N ALA A 368 -13.14 -1.76 -23.45
CA ALA A 368 -14.17 -0.86 -22.93
C ALA A 368 -14.76 0.00 -24.06
N ARG A 369 -16.08 -0.04 -24.24
CA ARG A 369 -16.77 0.66 -25.34
C ARG A 369 -17.91 1.54 -24.85
N GLY A 370 -17.93 2.80 -25.29
CA GLY A 370 -19.01 3.76 -24.99
C GLY A 370 -19.21 4.01 -23.48
N ILE A 371 -18.14 4.03 -22.70
CA ILE A 371 -18.18 4.04 -21.23
C ILE A 371 -17.09 4.95 -20.64
N THR A 372 -17.42 5.65 -19.55
CA THR A 372 -16.45 6.36 -18.73
C THR A 372 -15.94 5.43 -17.63
N VAL A 373 -14.62 5.25 -17.51
CA VAL A 373 -13.96 4.51 -16.44
C VAL A 373 -13.30 5.51 -15.49
N ALA A 374 -13.59 5.38 -14.19
CA ALA A 374 -13.02 6.19 -13.13
C ALA A 374 -12.14 5.32 -12.22
N GLY A 375 -10.85 5.26 -12.51
CA GLY A 375 -9.87 4.42 -11.83
C GLY A 375 -8.74 3.98 -12.76
N SER A 376 -8.30 2.73 -12.67
CA SER A 376 -7.13 2.22 -13.42
C SER A 376 -7.44 0.91 -14.14
N ILE A 377 -6.78 0.72 -15.29
CA ILE A 377 -6.92 -0.47 -16.15
C ILE A 377 -5.55 -1.15 -16.29
N ILE A 378 -5.47 -2.44 -15.93
CA ILE A 378 -4.23 -3.22 -15.88
C ILE A 378 -4.42 -4.53 -16.66
N GLY A 379 -3.84 -4.59 -17.85
CA GLY A 379 -3.69 -5.80 -18.66
C GLY A 379 -2.33 -6.43 -18.40
N ALA A 380 -2.33 -7.64 -17.84
CA ALA A 380 -1.16 -8.18 -17.12
C ALA A 380 -0.60 -9.53 -17.63
N GLY A 381 -1.29 -10.22 -18.55
CA GLY A 381 -0.85 -11.52 -19.07
C GLY A 381 0.45 -11.49 -19.87
N SER A 382 0.80 -12.60 -20.54
CA SER A 382 1.98 -12.67 -21.40
C SER A 382 1.89 -11.74 -22.63
N LYS A 383 0.69 -11.58 -23.17
CA LYS A 383 0.25 -10.46 -24.01
C LYS A 383 -1.21 -10.18 -23.65
N SER A 384 -1.47 -9.00 -23.10
CA SER A 384 -2.81 -8.51 -22.75
C SER A 384 -3.02 -7.15 -23.40
N ASP A 385 -3.82 -7.12 -24.46
CA ASP A 385 -4.12 -5.91 -25.22
C ASP A 385 -5.28 -5.15 -24.56
N ILE A 386 -5.24 -3.82 -24.67
CA ILE A 386 -6.29 -2.94 -24.14
C ILE A 386 -6.88 -2.11 -25.28
N GLU A 387 -8.21 -2.14 -25.40
CA GLU A 387 -8.99 -1.44 -26.44
C GLU A 387 -10.03 -0.51 -25.79
N LEU A 388 -9.96 0.79 -26.08
CA LEU A 388 -10.90 1.80 -25.59
C LEU A 388 -11.60 2.49 -26.78
N ASP A 389 -12.82 2.08 -27.11
CA ASP A 389 -13.63 2.65 -28.22
C ASP A 389 -14.67 3.65 -27.67
N ASN A 390 -14.52 4.93 -28.02
CA ASN A 390 -15.36 6.03 -27.53
C ASN A 390 -15.52 5.98 -25.99
N ALA A 391 -14.44 5.63 -25.31
CA ALA A 391 -14.35 5.41 -23.88
C ALA A 391 -13.36 6.39 -23.24
N LEU A 392 -13.61 6.72 -21.97
CA LEU A 392 -13.09 7.92 -21.33
C LEU A 392 -12.54 7.55 -19.96
N LEU A 393 -11.25 7.78 -19.71
CA LEU A 393 -10.57 7.31 -18.50
C LEU A 393 -10.12 8.47 -17.62
N ALA A 394 -10.67 8.53 -16.42
CA ALA A 394 -10.20 9.41 -15.36
C ALA A 394 -9.54 8.56 -14.26
N ALA A 395 -8.21 8.59 -14.17
CA ALA A 395 -7.49 8.02 -13.05
C ALA A 395 -7.96 8.70 -11.75
N VAL A 396 -8.22 7.90 -10.72
CA VAL A 396 -8.61 8.39 -9.40
C VAL A 396 -7.54 8.01 -8.41
N ASP A 397 -6.91 9.00 -7.79
CA ASP A 397 -5.91 8.80 -6.75
C ASP A 397 -6.48 7.92 -5.62
N GLY A 398 -5.81 6.79 -5.35
CA GLY A 398 -6.26 5.76 -4.41
C GLY A 398 -7.14 4.65 -5.01
N SER A 399 -7.49 4.68 -6.30
CA SER A 399 -8.28 3.61 -6.95
C SER A 399 -7.57 2.25 -7.01
N VAL A 400 -6.24 2.22 -6.88
CA VAL A 400 -5.43 0.99 -6.84
C VAL A 400 -4.91 0.67 -5.43
N ASP A 401 -5.50 1.25 -4.38
CA ASP A 401 -5.39 0.72 -3.02
C ASP A 401 -6.32 -0.50 -2.88
N LEU A 402 -6.00 -1.55 -3.64
CA LEU A 402 -6.78 -2.79 -3.77
C LEU A 402 -6.56 -3.71 -2.55
N SER A 403 -6.68 -3.13 -1.36
CA SER A 403 -6.54 -3.81 -0.07
C SER A 403 -7.74 -4.72 0.17
N ILE A 404 -7.74 -5.88 -0.51
CA ILE A 404 -8.63 -7.01 -0.22
C ILE A 404 -8.21 -7.58 1.14
N MET A 405 -8.60 -6.87 2.20
CA MET A 405 -8.44 -7.32 3.56
C MET A 405 -9.29 -8.56 3.75
N ARG A 406 -8.63 -9.73 3.78
CA ARG A 406 -9.22 -11.02 4.12
C ARG A 406 -9.61 -11.06 5.60
N GLN A 407 -10.60 -10.26 6.00
CA GLN A 407 -11.26 -10.38 7.28
C GLN A 407 -11.99 -11.72 7.31
N GLY A 408 -11.37 -12.71 7.97
CA GLY A 408 -12.01 -14.00 8.23
C GLY A 408 -13.23 -13.78 9.12
N PHE A 409 -14.42 -14.05 8.57
CA PHE A 409 -15.70 -13.85 9.26
C PHE A 409 -15.91 -14.86 10.41
N HIS A 410 -15.23 -14.64 11.53
CA HIS A 410 -15.59 -15.29 12.80
C HIS A 410 -16.82 -14.58 13.39
N ARG A 411 -18.03 -15.00 12.97
CA ARG A 411 -19.24 -14.74 13.76
C ARG A 411 -19.18 -15.56 15.05
N ASN A 412 -18.91 -14.88 16.16
CA ASN A 412 -19.50 -15.22 17.45
C ASN A 412 -20.27 -13.99 17.94
N ALA A 413 -21.54 -14.17 18.30
CA ALA A 413 -22.41 -13.07 18.71
C ALA A 413 -22.13 -12.67 20.17
N GLY A 414 -22.11 -11.36 20.45
CA GLY A 414 -21.88 -10.83 21.79
C GLY A 414 -21.41 -9.37 21.78
N GLN A 415 -22.33 -8.43 21.56
CA GLN A 415 -22.02 -6.99 21.65
C GLN A 415 -21.78 -6.53 23.10
N GLY A 416 -20.85 -5.60 23.28
CA GLY A 416 -20.57 -4.89 24.53
C GLY A 416 -19.86 -3.55 24.27
N ASN A 417 -20.40 -2.63 23.47
CA ASN A 417 -21.61 -1.83 23.71
C ASN A 417 -21.46 -0.81 24.85
N ARG A 418 -21.68 0.49 24.56
CA ARG A 418 -22.35 1.51 25.40
C ARG A 418 -22.39 2.86 24.67
N PRO A 419 -23.45 3.69 24.81
CA PRO A 419 -23.90 4.23 26.10
C PRO A 419 -24.93 3.41 26.92
N ALA A 420 -25.37 4.02 28.03
CA ALA A 420 -26.36 3.53 29.00
C ALA A 420 -27.69 3.05 28.37
N SER A 421 -28.50 2.18 29.00
CA SER A 421 -28.82 2.18 30.44
C SER A 421 -29.23 0.84 31.08
N GLY A 422 -28.96 0.71 32.38
CA GLY A 422 -29.75 -0.10 33.34
C GLY A 422 -29.34 -1.55 33.63
N PHE A 423 -28.87 -1.81 34.87
CA PHE A 423 -28.77 -3.12 35.57
C PHE A 423 -27.90 -4.22 34.90
N GLY A 424 -27.32 -5.22 35.57
CA GLY A 424 -27.02 -5.50 36.98
C GLY A 424 -25.71 -6.35 37.08
N PRO A 425 -25.25 -6.81 38.26
CA PRO A 425 -23.95 -7.48 38.40
C PRO A 425 -24.01 -9.03 38.41
N GLU A 426 -23.06 -9.67 37.72
CA GLU A 426 -22.77 -11.11 37.80
C GLU A 426 -21.29 -11.37 38.14
N ASN A 427 -20.97 -12.58 38.61
CA ASN A 427 -19.62 -12.97 39.05
C ASN A 427 -18.81 -13.63 37.93
N TYR A 428 -17.49 -13.42 37.90
CA TYR A 428 -16.60 -14.00 36.90
C TYR A 428 -15.58 -14.95 37.55
N SER A 429 -15.32 -16.09 36.88
CA SER A 429 -14.32 -17.08 37.29
C SER A 429 -13.57 -17.59 36.06
N TYR A 430 -12.23 -17.59 36.10
CA TYR A 430 -11.37 -18.00 34.97
C TYR A 430 -10.30 -18.98 35.43
N VAL A 431 -9.92 -19.90 34.53
CA VAL A 431 -8.85 -20.89 34.79
C VAL A 431 -7.51 -20.21 34.59
N GLU A 432 -6.62 -20.39 35.57
CA GLU A 432 -5.32 -19.72 35.62
C GLU A 432 -4.22 -20.64 35.09
N GLU A 433 -4.19 -21.90 35.56
CA GLU A 433 -3.24 -22.93 35.12
C GLU A 433 -3.93 -24.31 35.03
N ALA A 434 -3.45 -25.15 34.11
CA ALA A 434 -3.86 -26.56 34.00
C ALA A 434 -2.65 -27.44 33.65
N GLU A 435 -2.47 -28.51 34.42
CA GLU A 435 -1.31 -29.42 34.36
C GLU A 435 -1.79 -30.85 34.07
N LEU A 436 -1.27 -31.47 33.01
CA LEU A 436 -1.56 -32.87 32.68
C LEU A 436 -0.72 -33.79 33.55
N LEU A 437 -1.36 -34.53 34.45
CA LEU A 437 -0.71 -35.50 35.33
C LEU A 437 -0.56 -36.88 34.67
N SER A 438 -1.51 -37.25 33.80
CA SER A 438 -1.50 -38.49 33.03
C SER A 438 -2.22 -38.32 31.69
N PRO A 439 -2.17 -39.29 30.76
CA PRO A 439 -2.93 -39.23 29.50
C PRO A 439 -4.45 -39.12 29.68
N THR A 440 -4.98 -39.38 30.87
CA THR A 440 -6.41 -39.35 31.19
C THR A 440 -6.75 -38.42 32.36
N GLU A 441 -5.80 -37.69 32.95
CA GLU A 441 -6.04 -36.88 34.16
C GLU A 441 -5.25 -35.57 34.15
N ALA A 442 -5.94 -34.49 34.51
CA ALA A 442 -5.36 -33.16 34.63
C ALA A 442 -5.77 -32.49 35.94
N ARG A 443 -4.83 -31.76 36.54
CA ARG A 443 -5.05 -30.93 37.72
C ARG A 443 -5.19 -29.48 37.29
N VAL A 444 -6.22 -28.80 37.78
CA VAL A 444 -6.60 -27.45 37.33
C VAL A 444 -6.64 -26.50 38.52
N ARG A 445 -6.05 -25.32 38.35
CA ARG A 445 -6.03 -24.25 39.34
C ARG A 445 -6.91 -23.09 38.86
N ARG A 446 -7.88 -22.71 39.68
CA ARG A 446 -8.87 -21.67 39.33
C ARG A 446 -8.96 -20.62 40.43
N MET A 447 -8.96 -19.35 40.03
CA MET A 447 -9.25 -18.24 40.91
C MET A 447 -10.67 -17.72 40.63
N SER A 448 -11.46 -17.53 41.69
CA SER A 448 -12.79 -16.93 41.63
C SER A 448 -12.78 -15.57 42.31
N PHE A 449 -13.52 -14.60 41.74
CA PHE A 449 -13.56 -13.23 42.23
C PHE A 449 -15.00 -12.80 42.53
N HIS A 450 -15.32 -12.52 43.79
CA HIS A 450 -16.63 -12.01 44.21
C HIS A 450 -16.57 -10.49 44.46
N PRO A 451 -17.18 -9.66 43.59
CA PRO A 451 -17.07 -8.19 43.69
C PRO A 451 -17.57 -7.61 45.01
N ASN A 452 -18.55 -8.27 45.65
CA ASN A 452 -19.23 -7.77 46.84
C ASN A 452 -18.54 -8.16 48.18
N VAL A 453 -17.46 -8.96 48.14
CA VAL A 453 -16.79 -9.47 49.35
C VAL A 453 -15.29 -9.18 49.37
N GLY A 454 -14.68 -8.88 48.21
CA GLY A 454 -13.26 -8.49 48.09
C GLY A 454 -12.26 -9.64 48.31
N THR A 455 -12.73 -10.84 48.65
CA THR A 455 -11.94 -12.05 48.81
C THR A 455 -11.67 -12.73 47.46
N ARG A 456 -10.48 -13.34 47.35
CA ARG A 456 -10.12 -14.27 46.28
C ARG A 456 -10.16 -15.69 46.86
N GLU A 457 -10.91 -16.59 46.25
CA GLU A 457 -10.79 -18.03 46.53
C GLU A 457 -9.98 -18.71 45.44
N LEU A 458 -9.10 -19.62 45.88
CA LEU A 458 -8.22 -20.43 45.04
C LEU A 458 -8.65 -21.89 45.14
N GLY A 459 -9.39 -22.35 44.14
CA GLY A 459 -9.80 -23.75 44.01
C GLY A 459 -8.73 -24.59 43.33
N LEU A 460 -8.43 -25.75 43.92
CA LEU A 460 -7.72 -26.84 43.26
C LEU A 460 -8.72 -27.98 43.02
N GLY A 461 -8.75 -28.51 41.80
CA GLY A 461 -9.59 -29.64 41.43
C GLY A 461 -8.89 -30.54 40.42
N GLU A 462 -9.20 -31.83 40.47
CA GLU A 462 -8.67 -32.82 39.55
C GLU A 462 -9.79 -33.34 38.65
N VAL A 463 -9.46 -33.48 37.37
CA VAL A 463 -10.41 -33.80 36.29
C VAL A 463 -9.98 -35.09 35.62
N ASN A 464 -10.81 -36.13 35.73
CA ASN A 464 -10.60 -37.38 35.02
C ASN A 464 -11.23 -37.28 33.62
N LEU A 465 -10.36 -37.15 32.62
CA LEU A 465 -10.67 -36.84 31.21
C LEU A 465 -11.30 -38.03 30.46
N SER A 466 -11.26 -39.24 31.00
CA SER A 466 -11.93 -40.42 30.40
C SER A 466 -13.37 -40.61 30.89
N THR A 467 -13.75 -39.99 32.01
CA THR A 467 -15.08 -40.11 32.62
C THR A 467 -15.84 -38.78 32.74
N ASN A 468 -15.18 -37.65 32.44
CA ASN A 468 -15.67 -36.28 32.68
C ASN A 468 -16.07 -36.00 34.14
N GLN A 469 -15.55 -36.75 35.11
CA GLN A 469 -15.77 -36.47 36.52
C GLN A 469 -14.71 -35.51 37.07
N VAL A 470 -15.18 -34.57 37.89
CA VAL A 470 -14.36 -33.57 38.59
C VAL A 470 -14.46 -33.82 40.08
N THR A 471 -13.33 -34.03 40.74
CA THR A 471 -13.21 -34.25 42.18
C THR A 471 -12.51 -33.07 42.86
N GLY A 472 -13.13 -32.56 43.92
CA GLY A 472 -12.73 -31.34 44.64
C GLY A 472 -13.91 -30.41 44.91
N ASP A 473 -13.70 -29.38 45.73
CA ASP A 473 -14.72 -28.39 46.13
C ASP A 473 -15.01 -27.38 45.02
N LEU A 474 -15.77 -27.83 44.01
CA LEU A 474 -16.29 -27.01 42.92
C LEU A 474 -17.80 -27.23 42.74
N SER A 475 -18.55 -26.14 42.60
CA SER A 475 -20.01 -26.17 42.43
C SER A 475 -20.44 -26.81 41.11
N GLN A 476 -21.66 -27.37 41.06
CA GLN A 476 -22.06 -28.29 40.00
C GLN A 476 -22.02 -27.67 38.59
N THR A 477 -22.56 -26.47 38.41
CA THR A 477 -22.51 -25.69 37.16
C THR A 477 -21.09 -25.41 36.68
N THR A 478 -20.11 -25.38 37.60
CA THR A 478 -18.69 -25.12 37.29
C THR A 478 -18.00 -26.33 36.66
N ARG A 479 -18.53 -27.55 36.84
CA ARG A 479 -17.89 -28.81 36.42
C ARG A 479 -18.03 -29.05 34.91
N GLU A 480 -19.22 -28.81 34.34
CA GLU A 480 -19.57 -29.15 32.96
C GLU A 480 -18.85 -28.26 31.92
N SER A 481 -18.72 -26.96 32.20
CA SER A 481 -18.00 -26.02 31.31
C SER A 481 -16.49 -26.29 31.27
N GLY A 482 -15.91 -26.83 32.35
CA GLY A 482 -14.48 -27.09 32.47
C GLY A 482 -14.01 -28.22 31.57
N ALA A 483 -14.67 -29.39 31.66
CA ALA A 483 -14.30 -30.58 30.87
C ALA A 483 -14.34 -30.30 29.35
N THR A 484 -15.39 -29.62 28.90
CA THR A 484 -15.61 -29.28 27.47
C THR A 484 -14.47 -28.45 26.87
N ALA A 485 -13.92 -27.49 27.63
CA ALA A 485 -12.83 -26.63 27.16
C ALA A 485 -11.50 -27.41 27.00
N VAL A 486 -11.19 -28.32 27.94
CA VAL A 486 -9.95 -29.13 27.91
C VAL A 486 -9.95 -30.12 26.74
N ILE A 487 -11.07 -30.81 26.51
CA ILE A 487 -11.23 -31.78 25.41
C ILE A 487 -10.95 -31.12 24.04
N ASN A 488 -11.49 -29.93 23.81
CA ASN A 488 -11.33 -29.22 22.53
C ASN A 488 -9.87 -28.84 22.24
N ASN A 489 -9.11 -28.42 23.26
CA ASN A 489 -7.68 -28.10 23.12
C ASN A 489 -6.84 -29.35 22.80
N ILE A 490 -7.06 -30.46 23.52
CA ILE A 490 -6.38 -31.74 23.29
C ILE A 490 -6.65 -32.27 21.86
N ASN A 491 -7.88 -32.15 21.37
CA ASN A 491 -8.23 -32.54 20.00
C ASN A 491 -7.49 -31.72 18.93
N GLN A 492 -7.30 -30.41 19.14
CA GLN A 492 -6.48 -29.59 18.24
C GLN A 492 -5.01 -30.03 18.24
N GLN A 493 -4.42 -30.28 19.41
CA GLN A 493 -3.01 -30.71 19.52
C GLN A 493 -2.76 -32.08 18.87
N ASN A 494 -3.69 -33.03 19.04
CA ASN A 494 -3.57 -34.35 18.41
C ASN A 494 -3.69 -34.28 16.88
N ASN A 495 -4.55 -33.41 16.34
CA ASN A 495 -4.65 -33.19 14.90
C ASN A 495 -3.38 -32.53 14.32
N ALA A 496 -2.77 -31.58 15.04
CA ALA A 496 -1.48 -31.00 14.65
C ALA A 496 -0.36 -32.05 14.61
N ARG A 497 -0.26 -32.91 15.63
CA ARG A 497 0.71 -34.02 15.67
C ARG A 497 0.55 -35.01 14.52
N ARG A 498 -0.69 -35.28 14.09
CA ARG A 498 -0.98 -36.16 12.93
C ARG A 498 -0.45 -35.60 11.61
N ARG A 499 -0.59 -34.28 11.37
CA ARG A 499 -0.04 -33.64 10.15
C ARG A 499 1.48 -33.72 10.11
N ALA A 500 2.14 -33.36 11.21
CA ALA A 500 3.60 -33.42 11.34
C ALA A 500 4.20 -34.85 11.28
N GLN A 501 3.38 -35.91 11.33
CA GLN A 501 3.80 -37.29 11.05
C GLN A 501 3.66 -37.66 9.58
N LEU A 502 2.63 -37.18 8.89
CA LEU A 502 2.44 -37.39 7.45
C LEU A 502 3.51 -36.66 6.63
N GLU A 503 3.77 -35.39 6.95
CA GLU A 503 4.81 -34.55 6.32
C GLU A 503 6.23 -35.14 6.45
N ARG A 504 6.47 -36.06 7.40
CA ARG A 504 7.75 -36.78 7.57
C ARG A 504 7.83 -38.11 6.82
N SER A 505 6.76 -38.51 6.12
CA SER A 505 6.67 -39.82 5.46
C SER A 505 6.93 -39.80 3.95
N GLU A 506 6.87 -38.63 3.31
CA GLU A 506 7.07 -38.50 1.85
C GLU A 506 8.55 -38.36 1.44
N ASP A 507 9.44 -38.02 2.38
CA ASP A 507 10.80 -37.56 2.11
C ASP A 507 11.87 -38.68 2.03
N ARG A 508 11.47 -39.94 1.79
CA ARG A 508 12.39 -41.10 1.69
C ARG A 508 11.88 -42.27 0.82
N VAL A 509 12.47 -42.47 -0.37
CA VAL A 509 13.07 -43.74 -0.88
C VAL A 509 13.64 -43.53 -2.31
N PRO A 510 14.77 -44.17 -2.70
CA PRO A 510 15.48 -43.92 -3.97
C PRO A 510 15.15 -44.92 -5.12
N ALA A 511 15.80 -44.76 -6.27
CA ALA A 511 15.42 -45.40 -7.55
C ALA A 511 16.28 -46.62 -7.99
N SER A 512 15.62 -47.58 -8.66
CA SER A 512 16.20 -48.68 -9.50
C SER A 512 16.98 -49.79 -8.75
N PRO A 513 17.42 -50.93 -9.36
CA PRO A 513 17.44 -51.29 -10.80
C PRO A 513 16.99 -52.74 -11.18
N ILE A 514 16.78 -52.98 -12.49
CA ILE A 514 16.80 -54.30 -13.18
C ILE A 514 17.51 -54.13 -14.56
N GLN A 515 18.08 -55.20 -15.15
CA GLN A 515 19.05 -55.16 -16.27
C GLN A 515 18.67 -55.94 -17.55
N ALA A 516 19.44 -55.68 -18.63
CA ALA A 516 19.70 -56.48 -19.85
C ALA A 516 18.59 -56.51 -20.95
N LEU A 517 18.90 -56.54 -22.26
CA LEU A 517 19.92 -57.33 -23.00
C LEU A 517 20.41 -56.64 -24.33
N HIS A 518 21.61 -57.00 -24.83
CA HIS A 518 22.22 -56.88 -26.20
C HIS A 518 21.69 -55.86 -27.26
N TYR A 519 22.54 -55.12 -28.01
CA TYR A 519 23.46 -55.67 -29.04
C TYR A 519 24.70 -54.80 -29.43
N ILE A 520 25.66 -55.47 -30.09
CA ILE A 520 26.99 -55.08 -30.66
C ILE A 520 26.90 -53.92 -31.70
N ASN A 521 27.87 -52.99 -31.87
CA ASN A 521 29.17 -53.20 -32.56
C ASN A 521 30.25 -52.08 -32.38
N PHE A 522 31.51 -52.39 -32.73
CA PHE A 522 32.70 -51.50 -32.78
C PHE A 522 32.95 -50.91 -34.18
N TYR A 523 33.64 -49.77 -34.27
CA TYR A 523 34.94 -49.62 -34.98
C TYR A 523 35.65 -48.30 -34.61
N SER A 524 36.94 -48.18 -34.92
CA SER A 524 37.85 -47.10 -34.49
C SER A 524 38.34 -46.20 -35.65
N ASN A 525 38.81 -44.98 -35.34
CA ASN A 525 40.22 -44.56 -35.51
C ASN A 525 40.50 -43.10 -35.09
N HIS A 526 41.78 -42.80 -34.92
CA HIS A 526 42.43 -41.57 -34.43
C HIS A 526 43.60 -41.24 -35.43
N PRO A 527 44.38 -40.14 -35.30
CA PRO A 527 44.23 -38.89 -34.56
C PRO A 527 44.61 -37.66 -35.46
N ALA A 528 45.29 -36.65 -34.87
CA ALA A 528 46.17 -35.63 -35.48
C ALA A 528 45.55 -34.40 -36.19
N ASP A 529 46.05 -33.15 -36.05
CA ASP A 529 46.95 -32.42 -35.10
C ASP A 529 46.76 -30.88 -35.42
N ASP A 530 47.36 -29.82 -34.84
CA ASP A 530 48.52 -29.63 -33.94
C ASP A 530 48.51 -28.24 -33.18
N PHE A 531 49.37 -28.09 -32.17
CA PHE A 531 49.99 -26.90 -31.54
C PHE A 531 49.24 -25.73 -30.82
N ASP A 532 49.99 -25.15 -29.86
CA ASP A 532 49.68 -24.10 -28.87
C ASP A 532 50.96 -23.27 -28.54
N TRP A 533 50.85 -21.95 -28.30
CA TRP A 533 51.95 -21.08 -27.79
C TRP A 533 51.48 -19.63 -27.42
N ILE A 534 52.22 -18.82 -26.63
CA ILE A 534 52.45 -18.89 -25.17
C ILE A 534 52.96 -17.52 -24.62
N ARG A 535 52.29 -16.97 -23.60
CA ARG A 535 52.73 -16.08 -22.48
C ARG A 535 53.46 -14.71 -22.68
N ASN A 536 52.84 -13.70 -22.06
CA ASN A 536 53.35 -12.73 -21.05
C ASN A 536 54.53 -11.75 -21.31
N ARG A 537 54.31 -10.47 -20.99
CA ARG A 537 55.24 -9.60 -20.19
C ARG A 537 54.53 -8.38 -19.57
N THR A 538 55.11 -7.84 -18.50
CA THR A 538 54.74 -6.63 -17.71
C THR A 538 56.05 -6.00 -17.17
N PRO A 539 56.04 -4.85 -16.45
CA PRO A 539 55.23 -3.62 -16.56
C PRO A 539 56.10 -2.33 -16.71
N ALA A 540 55.50 -1.16 -16.98
CA ALA A 540 56.13 0.16 -16.78
C ALA A 540 55.12 1.33 -16.71
N ASP A 541 55.49 2.38 -15.97
CA ASP A 541 54.88 3.72 -15.77
C ASP A 541 56.10 4.69 -15.52
N PRO A 542 56.06 6.06 -15.54
CA PRO A 542 54.90 6.96 -15.49
C PRO A 542 54.93 8.29 -16.30
N ALA A 543 53.86 9.07 -16.14
CA ALA A 543 53.79 10.55 -16.03
C ALA A 543 53.61 11.49 -17.25
N HIS A 544 52.97 12.65 -16.95
CA HIS A 544 52.74 13.88 -17.74
C HIS A 544 51.73 13.84 -18.93
N SER A 545 50.91 14.88 -19.18
CA SER A 545 50.55 16.08 -18.38
C SER A 545 49.33 16.88 -18.91
N ALA A 546 48.59 17.51 -17.99
CA ALA A 546 47.96 18.84 -18.07
C ALA A 546 46.74 19.14 -19.00
N THR A 547 45.62 19.46 -18.32
CA THR A 547 44.68 20.60 -18.55
C THR A 547 44.02 20.86 -19.91
N ASN A 548 42.68 20.99 -19.89
CA ASN A 548 42.05 22.32 -20.12
C ASN A 548 40.63 22.44 -19.54
N PHE A 549 40.23 23.68 -19.20
CA PHE A 549 38.90 24.03 -18.69
C PHE A 549 37.98 24.54 -19.81
N LYS A 550 36.67 24.31 -19.69
CA LYS A 550 35.61 25.19 -20.24
C LYS A 550 34.32 25.04 -19.44
N PHE A 551 33.49 26.08 -19.40
CA PHE A 551 32.39 26.22 -18.45
C PHE A 551 31.17 26.89 -19.12
N ARG A 552 29.96 26.38 -18.85
CA ARG A 552 28.62 27.00 -19.07
C ARG A 552 28.18 27.21 -20.53
N PRO A 553 26.87 27.48 -20.80
CA PRO A 553 25.66 27.12 -20.04
C PRO A 553 24.58 26.43 -20.90
N ASN A 554 23.62 25.74 -20.24
CA ASN A 554 22.18 26.09 -20.27
C ASN A 554 21.34 25.03 -19.54
N GLU A 555 20.29 25.49 -18.86
CA GLU A 555 19.31 24.65 -18.17
C GLU A 555 18.04 24.53 -19.01
N ILE A 556 17.42 23.36 -19.04
CA ILE A 556 15.97 23.21 -19.17
C ILE A 556 15.55 22.13 -18.17
N PHE A 557 14.74 22.50 -17.19
CA PHE A 557 14.14 21.57 -16.22
C PHE A 557 12.77 21.13 -16.73
N SER A 558 12.47 19.82 -16.66
CA SER A 558 11.13 19.28 -16.88
C SER A 558 10.40 19.09 -15.54
N PRO A 559 9.26 19.76 -15.29
CA PRO A 559 8.45 19.56 -14.08
C PRO A 559 7.26 18.64 -14.32
N GLY A 560 6.86 17.84 -13.32
CA GLY A 560 5.48 17.31 -13.26
C GLY A 560 5.28 15.87 -12.81
N GLN A 561 5.55 15.55 -11.53
CA GLN A 561 4.87 14.44 -10.84
C GLN A 561 4.47 14.84 -9.42
N SER A 562 3.22 14.59 -9.06
CA SER A 562 2.63 14.94 -7.76
C SER A 562 2.90 13.86 -6.71
N LEU A 563 3.24 14.25 -5.48
CA LEU A 563 3.49 13.31 -4.38
C LEU A 563 2.75 13.67 -3.09
N LYS A 564 2.05 12.69 -2.51
CA LYS A 564 1.33 12.83 -1.23
C LYS A 564 2.27 12.71 -0.04
N ILE A 565 2.59 13.83 0.59
CA ILE A 565 3.41 13.90 1.81
C ILE A 565 2.51 13.89 3.05
N TYR A 566 2.57 12.82 3.84
CA TYR A 566 1.86 12.71 5.12
C TYR A 566 2.65 13.31 6.29
N HIS A 567 2.65 14.64 6.42
CA HIS A 567 3.28 15.32 7.56
C HIS A 567 2.58 14.95 8.89
N ARG A 568 3.29 14.29 9.81
CA ARG A 568 2.85 14.11 11.21
C ARG A 568 3.78 14.85 12.16
N LYS A 569 3.26 15.93 12.75
CA LYS A 569 3.98 16.76 13.73
C LYS A 569 4.15 16.01 15.05
N ILE A 570 5.37 15.56 15.34
CA ILE A 570 5.77 15.06 16.65
C ILE A 570 6.38 16.23 17.43
N GLN A 571 5.94 16.43 18.67
CA GLN A 571 6.53 17.38 19.61
C GLN A 571 7.19 16.60 20.73
N PHE A 572 8.41 17.00 21.08
CA PHE A 572 9.10 16.69 22.33
C PHE A 572 9.04 17.92 23.24
#